data_AF-A0A7W3Y9P0-F1
#
_entry.id   AF-A0A7W3Y9P0-F1
#
_cell.length_a   1.000
_cell.length_b   1.000
_cell.length_c   1.000
_cell.angle_alpha   90.00
_cell.angle_beta   90.00
_cell.angle_gamma   90.00
#
_symmetry.space_group_name_H-M   'P 1'
#
loop_
_entity.id
_entity.type
_entity.pdbx_description
1 polymer ?
#
loop_
_entity_poly.entity_id
_entity_poly.type
_entity_poly.pdbx_seq_one_letter_code
_entity_poly.pdbx_strand_id
1 'polypeptide(L)'
;MSDENVINSFTKLSYLDEYNAKKLIDLLNSDFKQTTNEYNSFCRLINDRLSIQNNLQFSHEPTSSSFNRKTRLQLMTNIRNLNRAFANLAGLLNRSPFKKLDKGLIVPYDFHAYIDIGIKLTKDEINGYIKQVEAVLKELFDFKVKYRLND
;
A
#
# COMPACT_ATOMS: atom_id res chain seq x y z
N MET A 1 17.75 -13.30 -3.85
CA MET A 1 17.78 -12.88 -2.43
C MET A 1 16.76 -13.74 -1.71
N SER A 2 17.16 -14.47 -0.66
CA SER A 2 16.32 -15.46 0.03
C SER A 2 15.48 -14.85 1.16
N ASP A 3 14.31 -15.44 1.39
CA ASP A 3 13.30 -15.04 2.39
C ASP A 3 13.81 -15.03 3.85
N GLU A 4 14.96 -15.66 4.11
CA GLU A 4 15.61 -15.68 5.44
C GLU A 4 16.10 -14.29 5.91
N ASN A 5 16.47 -13.41 4.99
CA ASN A 5 16.92 -12.06 5.35
C ASN A 5 15.78 -11.16 5.83
N VAL A 6 14.54 -11.46 5.43
CA VAL A 6 13.34 -10.75 5.85
C VAL A 6 13.00 -11.15 7.29
N ILE A 7 13.07 -12.44 7.61
CA ILE A 7 12.70 -13.03 8.91
C ILE A 7 13.64 -12.59 10.06
N ASN A 8 14.95 -12.48 9.80
CA ASN A 8 15.94 -12.09 10.82
C ASN A 8 15.86 -10.61 11.25
N SER A 9 15.10 -9.77 10.54
CA SER A 9 14.89 -8.37 10.91
C SER A 9 13.82 -8.19 12.01
N PHE A 10 12.95 -9.19 12.23
CA PHE A 10 11.78 -9.08 13.11
C PHE A 10 12.08 -9.27 14.62
N THR A 11 13.15 -9.97 14.99
CA THR A 11 13.39 -10.41 16.37
C THR A 11 14.16 -9.43 17.26
N LYS A 12 14.66 -8.31 16.73
CA LYS A 12 15.52 -7.36 17.48
C LYS A 12 14.79 -6.12 18.04
N LEU A 13 13.46 -6.13 18.08
CA LEU A 13 12.61 -4.98 18.38
C LEU A 13 12.13 -4.90 19.85
N SER A 14 12.94 -5.25 20.85
CA SER A 14 12.61 -4.96 22.25
C SER A 14 13.46 -3.81 22.80
N TYR A 15 12.78 -2.82 23.40
CA TYR A 15 13.22 -1.51 23.93
C TYR A 15 13.39 -0.39 22.89
N LEU A 16 12.52 0.63 22.95
CA LEU A 16 12.59 1.84 22.10
C LEU A 16 13.22 2.99 22.87
N ASP A 17 14.38 3.43 22.41
CA ASP A 17 14.82 4.81 22.54
C ASP A 17 14.22 5.67 21.40
N GLU A 18 14.32 6.99 21.52
CA GLU A 18 13.83 7.97 20.52
C GLU A 18 14.42 7.73 19.12
N TYR A 19 15.66 7.23 19.06
CA TYR A 19 16.36 6.89 17.83
C TYR A 19 15.69 5.73 17.07
N ASN A 20 15.16 4.73 17.78
CA ASN A 20 14.42 3.63 17.16
C ASN A 20 13.02 4.05 16.67
N ALA A 21 12.34 4.96 17.38
CA ALA A 21 11.06 5.50 16.91
C ALA A 21 11.21 6.30 15.60
N LYS A 22 12.28 7.09 15.49
CA LYS A 22 12.65 7.79 14.26
C LYS A 22 12.86 6.81 13.10
N LYS A 23 13.63 5.73 13.32
CA LYS A 23 13.86 4.68 12.31
C LYS A 23 12.57 4.05 11.82
N LEU A 24 11.60 3.81 12.70
CA LEU A 24 10.30 3.23 12.31
C LEU A 24 9.49 4.20 11.43
N ILE A 25 9.50 5.50 11.71
CA ILE A 25 8.85 6.50 10.85
C ILE A 25 9.57 6.62 9.51
N ASP A 26 10.90 6.59 9.50
CA ASP A 26 11.68 6.65 8.27
C ASP A 26 11.43 5.42 7.39
N LEU A 27 11.32 4.23 7.99
CA LEU A 27 10.91 2.99 7.30
C LEU A 27 9.50 3.13 6.73
N LEU A 28 8.53 3.56 7.53
CA LEU A 28 7.15 3.75 7.08
C LEU A 28 7.05 4.77 5.94
N ASN A 29 7.82 5.86 5.98
CA ASN A 29 7.93 6.83 4.88
C ASN A 29 8.48 6.18 3.60
N SER A 30 9.48 5.30 3.73
CA SER A 30 10.03 4.51 2.62
C SER A 30 8.97 3.59 2.02
N ASP A 31 8.23 2.86 2.85
CA ASP A 31 7.18 1.93 2.42
C ASP A 31 6.04 2.66 1.72
N PHE A 32 5.61 3.82 2.24
CA PHE A 32 4.64 4.67 1.56
C PHE A 32 5.13 5.16 0.20
N LYS A 33 6.41 5.53 0.10
CA LYS A 33 7.01 5.97 -1.17
C LYS A 33 7.06 4.81 -2.17
N GLN A 34 7.45 3.62 -1.74
CA GLN A 34 7.42 2.43 -2.59
C GLN A 34 5.98 2.11 -3.03
N THR A 35 5.03 2.12 -2.10
CA THR A 35 3.60 1.91 -2.39
C THR A 35 3.07 2.92 -3.39
N THR A 36 3.47 4.18 -3.26
CA THR A 36 3.14 5.23 -4.23
C THR A 36 3.62 4.90 -5.62
N ASN A 37 4.89 4.49 -5.74
CA ASN A 37 5.48 4.16 -7.02
C ASN A 37 4.80 2.94 -7.66
N GLU A 38 4.58 1.87 -6.88
CA GLU A 38 3.91 0.66 -7.35
C GLU A 38 2.46 0.91 -7.75
N TYR A 39 1.71 1.67 -6.95
CA TYR A 39 0.35 2.07 -7.26
C TYR A 39 0.29 2.85 -8.58
N ASN A 40 1.13 3.89 -8.72
CA ASN A 40 1.14 4.72 -9.92
C ASN A 40 1.59 3.94 -11.17
N SER A 41 2.58 3.05 -11.01
CA SER A 41 3.03 2.15 -12.08
C SER A 41 1.89 1.22 -12.50
N PHE A 42 1.18 0.64 -11.53
CA PHE A 42 0.03 -0.22 -11.78
C PHE A 42 -1.10 0.52 -12.50
N CYS A 43 -1.45 1.75 -12.10
CA CYS A 43 -2.48 2.55 -12.79
C CYS A 43 -2.13 2.80 -14.27
N ARG A 44 -0.85 3.05 -14.60
CA ARG A 44 -0.37 3.15 -15.99
C ARG A 44 -0.48 1.81 -16.72
N LEU A 45 -0.05 0.73 -16.08
CA LEU A 45 -0.17 -0.60 -16.66
C LEU A 45 -1.62 -0.96 -17.00
N ILE A 46 -2.58 -0.57 -16.15
CA ILE A 46 -4.00 -0.76 -16.40
C ILE A 46 -4.49 0.08 -17.60
N ASN A 47 -4.00 1.32 -17.76
CA ASN A 47 -4.27 2.11 -18.97
C ASN A 47 -3.80 1.36 -20.22
N ASP A 48 -2.57 0.84 -20.18
CA ASP A 48 -1.91 0.26 -21.34
C ASP A 48 -2.47 -1.12 -21.70
N ARG A 49 -2.69 -1.98 -20.70
CA ARG A 49 -3.06 -3.40 -20.89
C ARG A 49 -4.56 -3.65 -20.91
N LEU A 50 -5.34 -2.88 -20.16
CA LEU A 50 -6.80 -3.05 -20.09
C LEU A 50 -7.55 -1.98 -20.91
N SER A 51 -6.85 -1.00 -21.49
CA SER A 51 -7.46 0.13 -22.20
C SER A 51 -8.47 0.91 -21.34
N ILE A 52 -8.34 0.83 -20.01
CA ILE A 52 -9.16 1.57 -19.05
C ILE A 52 -8.45 2.89 -18.78
N GLN A 53 -8.64 3.88 -19.66
CA GLN A 53 -8.04 5.20 -19.48
C GLN A 53 -8.45 5.81 -18.14
N ASN A 54 -7.46 6.07 -17.30
CA ASN A 54 -7.58 6.70 -16.00
C ASN A 54 -6.39 7.61 -15.72
N ASN A 55 -6.61 8.65 -14.93
CA ASN A 55 -5.61 9.59 -14.44
C ASN A 55 -5.33 9.40 -12.94
N LEU A 56 -5.57 8.19 -12.42
CA LEU A 56 -5.37 7.92 -11.00
C LEU A 56 -3.89 8.05 -10.66
N GLN A 57 -3.63 8.88 -9.67
CA GLN A 57 -2.30 9.08 -9.13
C GLN A 57 -2.39 9.27 -7.62
N PHE A 58 -1.45 8.68 -6.92
CA PHE A 58 -1.23 8.93 -5.51
C PHE A 58 0.13 9.60 -5.32
N SER A 59 0.22 10.49 -4.34
CA SER A 59 1.47 11.08 -3.89
C SER A 59 1.50 11.05 -2.37
N HIS A 60 2.55 10.46 -1.83
CA HIS A 60 2.86 10.52 -0.41
C HIS A 60 3.49 11.86 -0.05
N GLU A 61 2.97 12.55 0.96
CA GLU A 61 3.67 13.68 1.57
C GLU A 61 4.61 13.17 2.67
N PRO A 62 5.90 13.53 2.66
CA PRO A 62 6.84 13.11 3.68
C PRO A 62 6.33 13.45 5.09
N THR A 63 6.28 12.43 5.94
CA THR A 63 5.94 12.63 7.34
C THR A 63 7.21 13.05 8.09
N SER A 64 7.11 14.07 8.95
CA SER A 64 8.22 14.45 9.83
C SER A 64 8.64 13.27 10.71
N SER A 65 9.95 13.01 10.82
CA SER A 65 10.48 11.95 11.69
C SER A 65 10.37 12.28 13.20
N SER A 66 9.80 13.43 13.57
CA SER A 66 9.55 13.85 14.95
C SER A 66 8.35 13.10 15.54
N PHE A 67 8.42 12.63 16.79
CA PHE A 67 7.30 11.88 17.39
C PHE A 67 6.27 12.79 18.09
N ASN A 68 5.57 13.61 17.31
CA ASN A 68 4.65 14.61 17.85
C ASN A 68 3.25 14.55 17.21
N ARG A 69 2.33 15.38 17.72
CA ARG A 69 0.95 15.47 17.23
C ARG A 69 0.87 15.78 15.72
N LYS A 70 1.79 16.59 15.19
CA LYS A 70 1.83 16.94 13.76
C LYS A 70 2.13 15.70 12.92
N THR A 71 3.15 14.94 13.29
CA THR A 71 3.51 13.66 12.64
C THR A 71 2.37 12.66 12.65
N ARG A 72 1.64 12.56 13.77
CA ARG A 72 0.44 11.72 13.86
C ARG A 72 -0.62 12.11 12.83
N LEU A 73 -0.92 13.41 12.75
CA LEU A 73 -1.91 13.92 11.79
C LEU A 73 -1.46 13.70 10.34
N GLN A 74 -0.16 13.86 10.06
CA GLN A 74 0.40 13.59 8.74
C GLN A 74 0.26 12.11 8.35
N LEU A 75 0.61 11.18 9.25
CA LEU A 75 0.44 9.74 9.02
C LEU A 75 -1.03 9.36 8.77
N MET A 76 -1.94 9.85 9.61
CA MET A 76 -3.38 9.59 9.43
C MET A 76 -3.89 10.12 8.09
N THR A 77 -3.43 11.31 7.68
CA THR A 77 -3.78 11.89 6.38
C THR A 77 -3.24 11.05 5.23
N ASN A 78 -1.98 10.62 5.31
CA ASN A 78 -1.37 9.77 4.28
C ASN A 78 -2.10 8.43 4.14
N ILE A 79 -2.44 7.76 5.25
CA ILE A 79 -3.22 6.51 5.21
C ILE A 79 -4.61 6.75 4.60
N ARG A 80 -5.31 7.82 4.99
CA ARG A 80 -6.63 8.17 4.40
C ARG A 80 -6.54 8.40 2.90
N ASN A 81 -5.51 9.12 2.45
CA ASN A 81 -5.31 9.40 1.04
C ASN A 81 -4.99 8.11 0.28
N LEU A 82 -4.17 7.23 0.86
CA LEU A 82 -3.88 5.91 0.29
C LEU A 82 -5.14 5.05 0.16
N ASN A 83 -5.93 4.94 1.23
CA ASN A 83 -7.21 4.21 1.19
C ASN A 83 -8.17 4.77 0.14
N ARG A 84 -8.22 6.10 -0.02
CA ARG A 84 -9.04 6.73 -1.08
C ARG A 84 -8.53 6.36 -2.47
N ALA A 85 -7.21 6.33 -2.67
CA ALA A 85 -6.61 5.90 -3.93
C ALA A 85 -6.99 4.45 -4.26
N PHE A 86 -6.82 3.53 -3.31
CA PHE A 86 -7.21 2.13 -3.48
C PHE A 86 -8.71 1.93 -3.70
N ALA A 87 -9.56 2.69 -3.02
CA ALA A 87 -11.00 2.65 -3.25
C ALA A 87 -11.38 3.13 -4.66
N ASN A 88 -10.72 4.19 -5.16
CA ASN A 88 -10.93 4.68 -6.52
C ASN A 88 -10.49 3.63 -7.56
N LEU A 89 -9.34 2.98 -7.33
CA LEU A 89 -8.84 1.91 -8.19
C LEU A 89 -9.77 0.69 -8.18
N ALA A 90 -10.26 0.27 -7.00
CA ALA A 90 -11.26 -0.79 -6.88
C ALA A 90 -12.55 -0.44 -7.61
N GLY A 91 -13.04 0.80 -7.46
CA GLY A 91 -14.20 1.29 -8.19
C GLY A 91 -14.00 1.21 -9.71
N LEU A 92 -12.84 1.65 -10.19
CA LEU A 92 -12.47 1.61 -11.60
C LEU A 92 -12.45 0.17 -12.14
N LEU A 93 -11.71 -0.73 -11.49
CA LEU A 93 -11.54 -2.11 -11.95
C LEU A 93 -12.84 -2.90 -11.84
N ASN A 94 -13.49 -2.87 -10.68
CA ASN A 94 -14.65 -3.73 -10.41
C ASN A 94 -15.87 -3.30 -11.25
N ARG A 95 -15.98 -2.00 -11.59
CA ARG A 95 -17.05 -1.45 -12.45
C ARG A 95 -16.66 -1.33 -13.92
N SER A 96 -15.43 -1.66 -14.28
CA SER A 96 -14.96 -1.62 -15.66
C SER A 96 -15.89 -2.43 -16.59
N PRO A 97 -16.17 -1.95 -17.82
CA PRO A 97 -16.85 -2.76 -18.84
C PRO A 97 -15.98 -3.93 -19.29
N PHE A 98 -14.67 -3.82 -19.11
CA PHE A 98 -13.74 -4.94 -19.27
C PHE A 98 -13.91 -5.88 -18.10
N LYS A 99 -14.02 -7.17 -18.40
CA LYS A 99 -14.26 -8.24 -17.43
C LYS A 99 -13.33 -9.39 -17.73
N LYS A 100 -12.96 -10.16 -16.71
CA LYS A 100 -12.11 -11.35 -16.90
C LYS A 100 -12.97 -12.57 -17.22
N LEU A 101 -12.34 -13.55 -17.88
CA LEU A 101 -12.87 -14.90 -17.99
C LEU A 101 -12.28 -15.78 -16.89
N ASP A 102 -13.13 -16.43 -16.11
CA ASP A 102 -12.76 -17.43 -15.11
C ASP A 102 -13.64 -18.66 -15.29
N LYS A 103 -13.02 -19.81 -15.61
CA LYS A 103 -13.73 -21.07 -15.93
C LYS A 103 -14.88 -20.89 -16.95
N GLY A 104 -14.69 -20.02 -17.95
CA GLY A 104 -15.68 -19.73 -18.98
C GLY A 104 -16.77 -18.72 -18.59
N LEU A 105 -16.74 -18.18 -17.37
CA LEU A 105 -17.66 -17.15 -16.90
C LEU A 105 -17.01 -15.77 -16.92
N ILE A 106 -17.78 -14.77 -17.35
CA ILE A 106 -17.39 -13.37 -17.26
C ILE A 106 -17.62 -12.91 -15.83
N VAL A 107 -16.55 -12.53 -15.12
CA VAL A 107 -16.64 -12.05 -13.74
C VAL A 107 -15.97 -10.68 -13.60
N PRO A 108 -16.48 -9.80 -12.71
CA PRO A 108 -15.80 -8.54 -12.42
C PRO A 108 -14.39 -8.79 -11.87
N TYR A 109 -13.54 -7.77 -11.99
CA TYR A 109 -12.34 -7.73 -11.20
C TYR A 109 -12.73 -7.71 -9.72
N ASP A 110 -12.01 -8.46 -8.90
CA ASP A 110 -12.23 -8.57 -7.46
C ASP A 110 -10.99 -7.98 -6.78
N PHE A 111 -10.97 -6.65 -6.72
CA PHE A 111 -9.88 -5.88 -6.13
C PHE A 111 -10.39 -5.18 -4.86
N HIS A 112 -9.72 -5.45 -3.73
CA HIS A 112 -10.01 -4.85 -2.45
C HIS A 112 -8.72 -4.67 -1.65
N ALA A 113 -8.45 -3.45 -1.20
CA ALA A 113 -7.29 -3.11 -0.39
C ALA A 113 -7.65 -1.94 0.54
N TYR A 114 -7.31 -2.07 1.82
CA TYR A 114 -7.64 -1.07 2.85
C TYR A 114 -6.69 -1.19 4.04
N ILE A 115 -6.38 -0.05 4.65
CA ILE A 115 -5.59 0.08 5.88
C ILE A 115 -6.49 0.66 6.97
N ASP A 116 -6.63 -0.03 8.08
CA ASP A 116 -7.31 0.48 9.27
C ASP A 116 -6.51 1.61 9.91
N ILE A 117 -7.20 2.68 10.30
CA ILE A 117 -6.60 3.87 10.90
C ILE A 117 -6.80 3.79 12.41
N GLY A 118 -5.82 3.22 13.09
CA GLY A 118 -5.69 3.31 14.54
C GLY A 118 -5.50 4.76 15.03
N ILE A 119 -5.82 4.99 16.30
CA ILE A 119 -5.81 6.34 16.86
C ILE A 119 -4.44 6.71 17.43
N LYS A 120 -3.59 5.80 17.93
CA LYS A 120 -2.37 6.21 18.64
C LYS A 120 -1.11 6.01 17.76
N LEU A 121 -0.03 6.68 18.15
CA LEU A 121 1.32 6.42 17.65
C LEU A 121 2.05 5.68 18.75
N THR A 122 1.80 4.39 18.86
CA THR A 122 2.67 3.48 19.62
C THR A 122 3.52 2.68 18.65
N LYS A 123 4.55 2.03 19.18
CA LYS A 123 5.38 1.10 18.41
C LYS A 123 4.54 0.07 17.66
N ASP A 124 3.62 -0.54 18.39
CA ASP A 124 2.84 -1.67 17.91
C ASP A 124 1.87 -1.23 16.82
N GLU A 125 1.34 -0.01 16.92
CA GLU A 125 0.52 0.58 15.86
C GLU A 125 1.35 0.95 14.64
N ILE A 126 2.55 1.52 14.79
CA ILE A 126 3.42 1.82 13.64
C ILE A 126 3.84 0.55 12.91
N ASN A 127 4.21 -0.50 13.64
CA ASN A 127 4.46 -1.81 13.07
C ASN A 127 3.20 -2.42 12.43
N GLY A 128 2.03 -2.20 13.04
CA GLY A 128 0.74 -2.58 12.48
C GLY A 128 0.45 -1.86 11.16
N TYR A 129 0.81 -0.58 11.03
CA TYR A 129 0.67 0.16 9.78
C TYR A 129 1.63 -0.35 8.71
N ILE A 130 2.90 -0.60 9.05
CA ILE A 130 3.88 -1.17 8.10
C ILE A 130 3.32 -2.47 7.51
N LYS A 131 2.87 -3.41 8.35
CA LYS A 131 2.28 -4.68 7.87
C LYS A 131 1.07 -4.50 6.97
N GLN A 132 0.22 -3.51 7.26
CA GLN A 132 -0.95 -3.23 6.43
C GLN A 132 -0.56 -2.60 5.08
N VAL A 133 0.43 -1.72 5.06
CA VAL A 133 1.00 -1.17 3.81
C VAL A 133 1.59 -2.29 2.96
N GLU A 134 2.35 -3.21 3.57
CA GLU A 134 2.88 -4.40 2.89
C GLU A 134 1.78 -5.30 2.33
N ALA A 135 0.69 -5.52 3.08
CA ALA A 135 -0.44 -6.32 2.61
C ALA A 135 -1.13 -5.67 1.40
N VAL A 136 -1.30 -4.35 1.42
CA VAL A 136 -1.87 -3.59 0.32
C VAL A 136 -0.97 -3.62 -0.93
N LEU A 137 0.35 -3.54 -0.74
CA LEU A 137 1.33 -3.76 -1.83
C LEU A 137 1.22 -5.17 -2.41
N LYS A 138 1.06 -6.18 -1.56
CA LYS A 138 0.88 -7.56 -1.98
C LYS A 138 -0.38 -7.75 -2.83
N GLU A 139 -1.50 -7.11 -2.47
CA GLU A 139 -2.73 -7.15 -3.28
C GLU A 139 -2.52 -6.62 -4.70
N LEU A 140 -1.73 -5.55 -4.88
CA LEU A 140 -1.37 -5.07 -6.23
C LEU A 140 -0.58 -6.13 -7.01
N PHE A 141 0.41 -6.75 -6.37
CA PHE A 141 1.24 -7.78 -7.01
C PHE A 141 0.44 -9.03 -7.36
N ASP A 142 -0.35 -9.54 -6.41
CA ASP A 142 -1.21 -10.70 -6.59
C ASP A 142 -2.23 -10.45 -7.69
N PHE A 143 -2.77 -9.24 -7.80
CA PHE A 143 -3.61 -8.87 -8.93
C PHE A 143 -2.85 -8.96 -10.25
N LYS A 144 -1.64 -8.37 -10.35
CA LYS A 144 -0.86 -8.47 -11.60
C LYS A 144 -0.61 -9.94 -12.00
N VAL A 145 -0.27 -10.80 -11.04
CA VAL A 145 -0.04 -12.24 -11.27
C VAL A 145 -1.33 -12.97 -11.67
N LYS A 146 -2.40 -12.85 -10.86
CA LYS A 146 -3.69 -13.52 -11.05
C LYS A 146 -4.29 -13.23 -12.42
N TYR A 147 -4.07 -12.01 -12.90
CA TYR A 147 -4.63 -11.52 -14.16
C TYR A 147 -3.62 -11.52 -15.32
N ARG A 148 -2.43 -12.10 -15.11
CA ARG A 148 -1.36 -12.20 -16.13
C ARG A 148 -1.05 -10.85 -16.78
N LEU A 149 -0.99 -9.83 -15.94
CA LEU A 149 -0.67 -8.45 -16.33
C LEU A 149 0.83 -8.14 -16.19
N ASN A 150 1.62 -9.10 -15.69
CA ASN A 150 3.08 -9.00 -15.67
C ASN A 150 3.66 -9.16 -17.08
N ASP A 151 4.77 -8.46 -17.35
CA ASP A 151 5.56 -8.62 -18.58
C ASP A 151 6.18 -10.02 -18.71
#